data_AF-A0AAU9WHR4-F1
#
_entry.id   AF-A0AAU9WHR4-F1
#
_cell.length_a   1.000
_cell.length_b   1.000
_cell.length_c   1.000
_cell.angle_alpha   90.00
_cell.angle_beta   90.00
_cell.angle_gamma   90.00
#
_symmetry.space_group_name_H-M   'P 1'
#
loop_
_entity.id
_entity.type
_entity.pdbx_description
1 polymer ?
#
loop_
_entity_poly.entity_id
_entity_poly.type
_entity_poly.pdbx_seq_one_letter_code
_entity_poly.pdbx_strand_id
1 'polypeptide(L)'
;MPPKRGKPKAAATTEVISTSRFKTLKVNERISIKNFVEKHKLKFATGRGFYQLTKPETIQFHKEIVVRRKSDDTMASGDEVRELLGIGNETAKFKLDKDKLEDFDVFVQSTSYNRVLMPDTEFLYDTGEGGVVSSEVEAAKPAAAISADDAKEKPSTSRGVGRGKRKKAEEKPTVEVKKEDKASSPAKKAKPAAASTASGGADVKEIVFSFDTTGSMYPCLTQVRKRVEETVTRLFREIPGIRIAVFAHGDYQDKESTYDTKWVDFSTDKKKICNFIKNVSSTCGYDSDECYELVLRQVREELSWTPDSQRSLVIIGDASPHPPSYHLNTLKIDWKEEAKKLYNEMSVRIYSVQCLNYGGSDTFYRKIAEFTCGWHLKLDQFASIVDFLTAICYREQGVEQLEAYEAEVKSRSKGSGLNRNLHALFDTLAGRSTSTYTGGSDHEGLEPVNPSRFQILEVDERGDIRSFVEKNDLPFKTGRGFYEFTKPEKISDKKEVVLVDKASGDMFTGPEACAMIGAGGASKIKPTSFDKWRVFVQSTSYNRVLMPGTGFLYEVDTDR
;
A
#
# COMPACT_ATOMS: atom_id res chain seq x y z
N MET A 1 47.28 19.52 -31.63
CA MET A 1 46.12 19.96 -30.82
C MET A 1 46.17 19.25 -29.48
N PRO A 2 46.02 19.97 -28.36
CA PRO A 2 46.24 19.46 -27.00
C PRO A 2 45.09 18.57 -26.51
N PRO A 3 45.30 17.74 -25.48
CA PRO A 3 44.27 16.88 -24.91
C PRO A 3 43.18 17.72 -24.20
N LYS A 4 41.92 17.29 -24.36
CA LYS A 4 40.75 17.91 -23.73
C LYS A 4 40.88 17.86 -22.20
N ARG A 5 40.82 19.04 -21.58
CA ARG A 5 40.73 19.27 -20.13
C ARG A 5 39.60 18.43 -19.52
N GLY A 6 39.92 17.68 -18.48
CA GLY A 6 38.93 17.10 -17.58
C GLY A 6 38.12 18.21 -16.90
N LYS A 7 36.81 17.99 -16.74
CA LYS A 7 35.96 18.85 -15.92
C LYS A 7 36.49 18.84 -14.46
N PRO A 8 36.44 19.96 -13.72
CA PRO A 8 36.84 19.97 -12.32
C PRO A 8 35.91 19.06 -11.52
N LYS A 9 36.49 18.23 -10.63
CA LYS A 9 35.79 17.57 -9.53
C LYS A 9 35.20 18.69 -8.65
N ALA A 10 33.92 18.63 -8.31
CA ALA A 10 33.34 19.52 -7.31
C ALA A 10 34.12 19.38 -6.00
N ALA A 11 34.43 20.49 -5.35
CA ALA A 11 35.11 20.50 -4.07
C ALA A 11 34.23 19.80 -3.02
N ALA A 12 34.84 18.92 -2.23
CA ALA A 12 34.22 18.41 -1.01
C ALA A 12 34.18 19.57 0.00
N THR A 13 33.08 19.66 0.75
CA THR A 13 32.87 20.69 1.78
C THR A 13 32.54 19.99 3.09
N THR A 14 33.41 20.13 4.10
CA THR A 14 33.03 19.90 5.51
C THR A 14 32.07 20.99 5.93
N GLU A 15 30.90 20.61 6.46
CA GLU A 15 29.96 21.54 7.07
C GLU A 15 30.06 21.41 8.59
N VAL A 16 30.54 22.48 9.24
CA VAL A 16 30.42 22.64 10.70
C VAL A 16 28.93 22.88 10.99
N ILE A 17 28.34 22.02 11.80
CA ILE A 17 26.91 22.08 12.10
C ILE A 17 26.73 22.86 13.39
N SER A 18 25.76 23.79 13.40
CA SER A 18 25.35 24.44 14.64
C SER A 18 24.91 23.40 15.67
N THR A 19 25.48 23.47 16.88
CA THR A 19 25.06 22.62 18.01
C THR A 19 23.59 22.85 18.39
N SER A 20 22.99 23.96 17.97
CA SER A 20 21.55 24.24 18.13
C SER A 20 20.63 23.33 17.31
N ARG A 21 21.14 22.71 16.22
CA ARG A 21 20.36 21.81 15.34
C ARG A 21 19.90 20.56 16.09
N PHE A 22 20.68 20.12 17.09
CA PHE A 22 20.43 18.85 17.76
C PHE A 22 20.10 19.03 19.23
N LYS A 23 19.03 18.35 19.65
CA LYS A 23 18.76 18.08 21.06
C LYS A 23 19.38 16.74 21.44
N THR A 24 20.39 16.77 22.30
CA THR A 24 21.04 15.56 22.85
C THR A 24 20.21 14.98 23.99
N LEU A 25 19.94 13.67 23.94
CA LEU A 25 19.19 12.92 24.95
C LEU A 25 19.96 11.66 25.36
N LYS A 26 20.00 11.37 26.67
CA LYS A 26 20.62 10.15 27.20
C LYS A 26 19.67 8.96 27.13
N VAL A 27 20.20 7.81 26.68
CA VAL A 27 19.47 6.55 26.61
C VAL A 27 19.83 5.70 27.83
N ASN A 28 18.91 5.63 28.79
CA ASN A 28 19.13 4.93 30.06
C ASN A 28 18.71 3.46 30.05
N GLU A 29 17.96 3.03 29.03
CA GLU A 29 17.42 1.67 28.93
C GLU A 29 17.39 1.21 27.47
N ARG A 30 17.24 -0.10 27.25
CA ARG A 30 17.14 -0.66 25.89
C ARG A 30 15.73 -0.39 25.36
N ILE A 31 15.61 0.51 24.39
CA ILE A 31 14.32 1.04 23.94
C ILE A 31 14.32 1.33 22.44
N SER A 32 13.19 1.16 21.76
CA SER A 32 13.08 1.56 20.36
C SER A 32 13.08 3.09 20.22
N ILE A 33 13.55 3.61 19.07
CA ILE A 33 13.49 5.05 18.78
C ILE A 33 12.05 5.56 18.91
N LYS A 34 11.06 4.81 18.43
CA LYS A 34 9.62 5.16 18.57
C LYS A 34 9.27 5.47 20.03
N ASN A 35 9.49 4.49 20.92
CA ASN A 35 9.12 4.62 22.33
C ASN A 35 9.98 5.68 23.03
N PHE A 36 11.25 5.84 22.62
CA PHE A 36 12.14 6.85 23.19
C PHE A 36 11.71 8.28 22.87
N VAL A 37 11.33 8.54 21.62
CA VAL A 37 10.84 9.84 21.13
C VAL A 37 9.50 10.18 21.80
N GLU A 38 8.58 9.22 21.91
CA GLU A 38 7.31 9.37 22.61
C GLU A 38 7.51 9.68 24.11
N LYS A 39 8.39 8.94 24.78
CA LYS A 39 8.73 9.15 26.21
C LYS A 39 9.27 10.56 26.48
N HIS A 40 10.01 11.14 25.53
CA HIS A 40 10.57 12.50 25.64
C HIS A 40 9.67 13.59 25.05
N LYS A 41 8.42 13.27 24.69
CA LYS A 41 7.44 14.19 24.09
C LYS A 41 7.97 14.90 22.84
N LEU A 42 8.81 14.22 22.08
CA LEU A 42 9.33 14.72 20.81
C LEU A 42 8.40 14.33 19.67
N LYS A 43 8.29 15.19 18.65
CA LYS A 43 7.48 14.89 17.47
C LYS A 43 8.20 13.85 16.61
N PHE A 44 7.53 12.75 16.28
CA PHE A 44 8.14 11.76 15.41
C PHE A 44 8.26 12.27 13.97
N ALA A 45 9.45 12.14 13.38
CA ALA A 45 9.70 12.39 11.97
C ALA A 45 10.91 11.59 11.48
N THR A 46 10.77 10.96 10.31
CA THR A 46 11.83 10.15 9.69
C THR A 46 13.07 11.01 9.40
N GLY A 47 14.26 10.47 9.69
CA GLY A 47 15.53 11.14 9.43
C GLY A 47 15.95 12.17 10.49
N ARG A 48 15.11 12.44 11.51
CA ARG A 48 15.46 13.38 12.59
C ARG A 48 16.22 12.75 13.74
N GLY A 49 16.30 11.42 13.82
CA GLY A 49 16.95 10.72 14.92
C GLY A 49 18.33 10.19 14.55
N PHE A 50 19.32 10.40 15.40
CA PHE A 50 20.68 9.88 15.22
C PHE A 50 21.10 9.11 16.47
N TYR A 51 21.48 7.84 16.31
CA TYR A 51 21.95 7.01 17.41
C TYR A 51 23.47 7.00 17.46
N GLN A 52 24.03 7.02 18.66
CA GLN A 52 25.47 6.88 18.85
C GLN A 52 25.92 5.47 18.44
N LEU A 53 26.97 5.41 17.63
CA LEU A 53 27.54 4.17 17.13
C LEU A 53 28.55 3.62 18.15
N THR A 54 28.16 2.58 18.89
CA THR A 54 29.03 1.93 19.89
C THR A 54 29.50 0.53 19.51
N LYS A 55 28.92 -0.05 18.45
CA LYS A 55 29.18 -1.42 17.97
C LYS A 55 29.31 -1.45 16.44
N PRO A 56 29.92 -2.48 15.86
CA PRO A 56 29.96 -2.65 14.41
C PRO A 56 28.56 -2.73 13.80
N GLU A 57 28.34 -2.01 12.71
CA GLU A 57 27.03 -1.74 12.13
C GLU A 57 27.10 -1.71 10.61
N THR A 58 26.06 -2.21 9.92
CA THR A 58 25.94 -1.95 8.48
C THR A 58 25.39 -0.55 8.26
N ILE A 59 26.24 0.35 7.77
CA ILE A 59 25.87 1.74 7.48
C ILE A 59 25.55 1.85 5.99
N GLN A 60 24.38 2.41 5.67
CA GLN A 60 23.98 2.66 4.30
C GLN A 60 24.58 3.98 3.80
N PHE A 61 25.06 4.00 2.56
CA PHE A 61 25.75 5.15 1.94
C PHE A 61 24.94 6.45 1.89
N HIS A 62 23.64 6.44 2.16
CA HIS A 62 22.79 7.64 2.15
C HIS A 62 22.46 8.17 3.56
N LYS A 63 22.88 7.49 4.64
CA LYS A 63 22.63 7.95 6.01
C LYS A 63 23.59 9.06 6.41
N GLU A 64 23.06 10.16 6.92
CA GLU A 64 23.89 11.24 7.45
C GLU A 64 24.71 10.73 8.66
N ILE A 65 25.98 11.15 8.71
CA ILE A 65 26.91 10.85 9.81
C ILE A 65 27.26 12.18 10.46
N VAL A 66 27.02 12.26 11.77
CA VAL A 66 27.37 13.42 12.58
C VAL A 66 28.46 12.99 13.54
N VAL A 67 29.54 13.75 13.60
CA VAL A 67 30.61 13.54 14.57
C VAL A 67 30.59 14.71 15.53
N ARG A 68 30.66 14.41 16.83
CA ARG A 68 30.77 15.41 17.90
C ARG A 68 32.10 15.27 18.60
N ARG A 69 32.84 16.36 18.76
CA ARG A 69 34.09 16.39 19.54
C ARG A 69 33.78 16.45 21.03
N LYS A 70 34.37 15.56 21.83
CA LYS A 70 34.09 15.44 23.26
C LYS A 70 34.63 16.60 24.11
N SER A 71 35.63 17.33 23.61
CA SER A 71 36.28 18.41 24.36
C SER A 71 35.48 19.72 24.39
N ASP A 72 34.74 20.02 23.33
CA ASP A 72 34.06 21.30 23.14
C ASP A 72 32.64 21.15 22.55
N ASP A 73 32.14 19.92 22.40
CA ASP A 73 30.84 19.56 21.82
C ASP A 73 30.62 20.06 20.37
N THR A 74 31.67 20.46 19.66
CA THR A 74 31.57 20.89 18.26
C THR A 74 31.12 19.73 17.37
N MET A 75 30.14 19.97 16.50
CA MET A 75 29.59 18.96 15.59
C MET A 75 29.95 19.24 14.13
N ALA A 76 30.22 18.17 13.38
CA ALA A 76 30.48 18.21 11.94
C ALA A 76 29.76 17.06 11.22
N SER A 77 29.37 17.29 9.97
CA SER A 77 28.83 16.28 9.05
C SER A 77 29.33 16.51 7.62
N GLY A 78 29.05 15.57 6.74
CA GLY A 78 29.30 15.69 5.30
C GLY A 78 30.20 14.58 4.76
N ASP A 79 30.57 14.72 3.49
CA ASP A 79 31.35 13.69 2.77
C ASP A 79 32.79 13.57 3.30
N GLU A 80 33.41 14.67 3.73
CA GLU A 80 34.74 14.65 4.35
C GLU A 80 34.76 13.89 5.68
N VAL A 81 33.70 14.01 6.49
CA VAL A 81 33.56 13.24 7.73
C VAL A 81 33.53 11.74 7.44
N ARG A 82 32.89 11.33 6.35
CA ARG A 82 32.87 9.92 5.93
C ARG A 82 34.22 9.44 5.43
N GLU A 83 34.92 10.26 4.64
CA GLU A 83 36.26 9.94 4.15
C GLU A 83 37.25 9.80 5.32
N LEU A 84 37.22 10.72 6.29
CA LEU A 84 38.05 10.68 7.49
C LEU A 84 37.76 9.48 8.39
N LEU A 85 36.50 9.08 8.50
CA LEU A 85 36.10 7.88 9.25
C LEU A 85 36.35 6.58 8.47
N GLY A 86 36.73 6.64 7.19
CA GLY A 86 36.86 5.47 6.33
C GLY A 86 35.53 4.78 6.01
N ILE A 87 34.42 5.52 6.07
CA ILE A 87 33.10 5.05 5.68
C ILE A 87 32.96 5.23 4.17
N GLY A 88 33.02 4.13 3.41
CA GLY A 88 32.91 4.16 1.96
C GLY A 88 31.54 4.64 1.46
N ASN A 89 31.48 5.01 0.17
CA ASN A 89 30.24 5.45 -0.51
C ASN A 89 29.32 4.29 -0.92
N GLU A 90 29.39 3.20 -0.18
CA GLU A 90 28.66 1.95 -0.42
C GLU A 90 28.09 1.42 0.90
N THR A 91 27.07 0.57 0.81
CA THR A 91 26.48 -0.01 2.03
C THR A 91 27.40 -1.12 2.53
N ALA A 92 28.11 -0.86 3.62
CA ALA A 92 29.11 -1.78 4.15
C ALA A 92 29.01 -1.87 5.69
N LYS A 93 29.55 -2.96 6.22
CA LYS A 93 29.71 -3.14 7.66
C LYS A 93 30.87 -2.27 8.12
N PHE A 94 30.55 -1.25 8.90
CA PHE A 94 31.51 -0.33 9.50
C PHE A 94 31.73 -0.69 10.96
N LYS A 95 32.98 -0.63 11.41
CA LYS A 95 33.35 -0.77 12.81
C LYS A 95 34.12 0.49 13.22
N LEU A 96 33.62 1.15 14.26
CA LEU A 96 34.30 2.30 14.83
C LEU A 96 35.69 1.88 15.34
N ASP A 97 36.72 2.52 14.80
CA ASP A 97 38.09 2.38 15.26
C ASP A 97 38.28 3.29 16.48
N LYS A 98 38.10 2.72 17.67
CA LYS A 98 38.06 3.47 18.93
C LYS A 98 39.38 4.20 19.20
N ASP A 99 40.50 3.61 18.80
CA ASP A 99 41.84 4.13 19.05
C ASP A 99 42.16 5.38 18.19
N LYS A 100 41.44 5.57 17.07
CA LYS A 100 41.56 6.75 16.20
C LYS A 100 40.54 7.85 16.50
N LEU A 101 39.53 7.56 17.30
CA LEU A 101 38.35 8.41 17.53
C LEU A 101 38.05 8.58 19.03
N GLU A 102 39.08 8.48 19.87
CA GLU A 102 38.93 8.61 21.34
C GLU A 102 38.30 9.95 21.73
N ASP A 103 38.60 11.01 20.99
CA ASP A 103 38.12 12.38 21.21
C ASP A 103 36.75 12.66 20.57
N PHE A 104 36.13 11.69 19.88
CA PHE A 104 34.93 11.92 19.08
C PHE A 104 33.81 10.91 19.36
N ASP A 105 32.58 11.40 19.40
CA ASP A 105 31.37 10.58 19.33
C ASP A 105 30.84 10.56 17.90
N VAL A 106 30.52 9.37 17.39
CA VAL A 106 29.97 9.19 16.04
C VAL A 106 28.50 8.82 16.15
N PHE A 107 27.65 9.59 15.48
CA PHE A 107 26.21 9.40 15.42
C PHE A 107 25.79 9.08 13.99
N VAL A 108 24.89 8.10 13.86
CA VAL A 108 24.38 7.65 12.56
C VAL A 108 22.89 7.94 12.49
N GLN A 109 22.47 8.58 11.40
CA GLN A 109 21.06 8.84 11.14
C GLN A 109 20.27 7.53 11.06
N SER A 110 19.14 7.48 11.76
CA SER A 110 18.16 6.40 11.65
C SER A 110 16.97 6.83 10.81
N THR A 111 16.69 6.04 9.77
CA THR A 111 15.43 6.07 9.03
C THR A 111 14.42 5.04 9.54
N SER A 112 14.80 4.23 10.55
CA SER A 112 13.95 3.21 11.17
C SER A 112 13.55 3.61 12.59
N TYR A 113 12.25 3.51 12.89
CA TYR A 113 11.67 3.78 14.21
C TYR A 113 11.72 2.57 15.16
N ASN A 114 11.78 1.35 14.60
CA ASN A 114 11.96 0.10 15.34
C ASN A 114 13.42 -0.15 15.74
N ARG A 115 14.32 0.74 15.33
CA ARG A 115 15.72 0.73 15.72
C ARG A 115 15.84 0.78 17.23
N VAL A 116 16.57 -0.17 17.81
CA VAL A 116 16.78 -0.25 19.25
C VAL A 116 17.99 0.60 19.63
N LEU A 117 17.76 1.56 20.52
CA LEU A 117 18.79 2.32 21.22
C LEU A 117 19.31 1.48 22.39
N MET A 118 20.62 1.57 22.63
CA MET A 118 21.28 0.82 23.70
C MET A 118 21.41 1.69 24.95
N PRO A 119 21.33 1.12 26.16
CA PRO A 119 21.66 1.84 27.39
C PRO A 119 23.08 2.43 27.33
N ASP A 120 23.31 3.48 28.11
CA ASP A 120 24.60 4.18 28.22
C ASP A 120 25.09 4.78 26.90
N THR A 121 24.15 5.12 26.01
CA THR A 121 24.41 5.84 24.75
C THR A 121 23.64 7.15 24.69
N GLU A 122 24.02 8.01 23.76
CA GLU A 122 23.30 9.25 23.47
C GLU A 122 22.54 9.18 22.14
N PHE A 123 21.46 9.94 22.08
CA PHE A 123 20.61 10.10 20.91
C PHE A 123 20.50 11.58 20.57
N LEU A 124 20.85 11.95 19.34
CA LEU A 124 20.63 13.30 18.84
C LEU A 124 19.30 13.35 18.11
N TYR A 125 18.49 14.35 18.44
CA TYR A 125 17.25 14.64 17.76
C TYR A 125 17.34 15.99 17.04
N ASP A 126 17.20 15.97 15.72
CA ASP A 126 17.19 17.17 14.88
C ASP A 126 15.92 17.99 15.12
N THR A 127 16.08 19.18 15.68
CA THR A 127 14.98 20.09 15.99
C THR A 127 14.50 20.86 14.76
N GLY A 128 15.32 20.92 13.71
CA GLY A 128 15.10 21.77 12.53
C GLY A 128 15.43 23.25 12.75
N GLU A 129 16.02 23.62 13.89
CA GLU A 129 16.40 24.99 14.23
C GLU A 129 17.93 25.16 14.19
N GLY A 130 18.48 25.60 13.05
CA GLY A 130 19.89 25.96 12.90
C GLY A 130 20.45 25.68 11.50
N GLY A 131 20.70 26.73 10.73
CA GLY A 131 21.43 26.66 9.45
C GLY A 131 22.95 26.61 9.63
N VAL A 132 23.65 26.17 8.58
CA VAL A 132 25.11 26.03 8.48
C VAL A 132 25.81 27.36 8.78
N VAL A 133 26.84 27.33 9.63
CA VAL A 133 27.69 28.51 9.94
C VAL A 133 29.09 28.25 9.39
N SER A 134 29.52 29.03 8.40
CA SER A 134 30.89 28.97 7.86
C SER A 134 31.76 30.05 8.48
N SER A 135 32.90 29.68 9.09
CA SER A 135 34.00 30.62 9.36
C SER A 135 35.36 29.92 9.42
N GLU A 136 36.35 30.54 8.80
CA GLU A 136 37.74 30.13 8.55
C GLU A 136 38.69 30.37 9.76
N VAL A 137 39.62 29.41 9.97
CA VAL A 137 41.05 29.50 10.43
C VAL A 137 41.28 29.97 11.90
N GLU A 138 42.06 29.29 12.78
CA GLU A 138 43.55 29.27 12.80
C GLU A 138 44.14 28.20 13.77
N ALA A 139 45.42 27.86 13.55
CA ALA A 139 46.14 26.68 14.03
C ALA A 139 46.88 26.81 15.39
N ALA A 140 47.07 25.69 16.10
CA ALA A 140 48.30 25.40 16.88
C ALA A 140 48.42 23.91 17.33
N LYS A 141 49.61 23.34 17.12
CA LYS A 141 50.16 22.06 17.64
C LYS A 141 50.78 22.26 19.05
N PRO A 142 51.42 21.26 19.69
CA PRO A 142 51.00 19.91 20.11
C PRO A 142 51.49 19.59 21.55
N ALA A 143 51.49 18.30 21.93
CA ALA A 143 52.31 17.60 22.96
C ALA A 143 51.47 17.00 24.10
N ALA A 144 51.37 15.66 24.16
CA ALA A 144 52.23 14.74 24.94
C ALA A 144 51.64 14.57 26.37
N ALA A 145 51.62 13.43 27.05
CA ALA A 145 52.40 12.21 26.95
C ALA A 145 51.83 11.20 27.99
N ILE A 146 52.07 9.89 27.79
CA ILE A 146 52.49 8.89 28.82
C ILE A 146 51.41 8.55 29.89
N SER A 147 51.13 7.35 30.40
CA SER A 147 51.69 5.98 30.50
C SER A 147 50.52 5.12 31.03
N ALA A 148 50.26 3.92 30.53
CA ALA A 148 50.86 2.63 30.91
C ALA A 148 50.37 2.06 32.26
N ASP A 149 50.22 0.72 32.19
CA ASP A 149 50.30 -0.27 33.28
C ASP A 149 49.09 -0.47 34.20
N ASP A 150 48.73 -1.68 34.59
CA ASP A 150 49.05 -3.07 34.20
C ASP A 150 48.15 -3.97 35.07
N ALA A 151 48.22 -5.28 34.84
CA ALA A 151 47.90 -6.39 35.75
C ALA A 151 46.41 -6.76 35.93
N LYS A 152 45.98 -7.89 35.34
CA LYS A 152 46.01 -9.27 35.91
C LYS A 152 44.97 -9.45 37.03
N GLU A 153 44.25 -10.54 37.19
CA GLU A 153 44.39 -11.93 36.72
C GLU A 153 43.02 -12.63 36.90
N LYS A 154 42.90 -13.81 36.27
CA LYS A 154 41.80 -14.80 36.31
C LYS A 154 41.72 -15.47 37.72
N PRO A 155 41.08 -16.65 37.94
CA PRO A 155 40.14 -17.49 37.15
C PRO A 155 38.93 -17.98 37.96
N SER A 156 37.96 -18.67 37.34
CA SER A 156 37.62 -20.11 37.57
C SER A 156 36.08 -20.22 37.43
N THR A 157 35.41 -21.27 36.99
CA THR A 157 35.72 -22.67 36.68
C THR A 157 34.54 -23.26 35.88
N SER A 158 34.90 -24.09 34.91
CA SER A 158 34.23 -25.31 34.38
C SER A 158 32.76 -25.62 34.68
N ARG A 159 32.01 -26.01 33.63
CA ARG A 159 31.71 -27.42 33.29
C ARG A 159 30.89 -27.53 31.99
N GLY A 160 31.41 -28.29 31.01
CA GLY A 160 30.64 -28.92 29.92
C GLY A 160 29.87 -30.15 30.45
N VAL A 161 29.15 -30.99 29.71
CA VAL A 161 29.06 -31.34 28.28
C VAL A 161 27.68 -32.05 28.12
N GLY A 162 26.97 -31.94 26.98
CA GLY A 162 26.70 -33.16 26.18
C GLY A 162 25.23 -33.52 25.87
N ARG A 163 24.74 -33.04 24.72
CA ARG A 163 24.15 -33.76 23.56
C ARG A 163 23.36 -35.09 23.77
N GLY A 164 22.14 -35.19 23.20
CA GLY A 164 21.56 -36.49 22.80
C GLY A 164 20.07 -36.59 22.42
N LYS A 165 19.77 -36.41 21.12
CA LYS A 165 18.64 -36.90 20.27
C LYS A 165 17.43 -37.63 20.88
N ARG A 166 16.22 -37.34 20.34
CA ARG A 166 15.25 -38.36 19.84
C ARG A 166 14.28 -37.80 18.79
N LYS A 167 14.03 -38.61 17.75
CA LYS A 167 13.02 -38.46 16.68
C LYS A 167 11.65 -38.91 17.20
N LYS A 168 10.56 -38.38 16.63
CA LYS A 168 9.31 -39.14 16.41
C LYS A 168 8.55 -38.58 15.22
N ALA A 169 7.96 -39.49 14.45
CA ALA A 169 7.11 -39.28 13.29
C ALA A 169 5.63 -39.46 13.69
N GLU A 170 4.71 -38.84 12.94
CA GLU A 170 3.27 -39.14 12.80
C GLU A 170 2.77 -38.19 11.68
N GLU A 171 2.45 -38.65 10.47
CA GLU A 171 1.26 -39.37 9.97
C GLU A 171 0.12 -38.42 9.54
N LYS A 172 -0.21 -38.46 8.24
CA LYS A 172 -1.25 -37.68 7.55
C LYS A 172 -2.60 -38.41 7.65
N PRO A 173 -3.73 -37.69 7.73
CA PRO A 173 -4.99 -38.18 7.23
C PRO A 173 -5.39 -37.45 5.93
N THR A 174 -5.74 -38.27 4.95
CA THR A 174 -6.50 -37.93 3.73
C THR A 174 -7.97 -37.72 4.07
N VAL A 175 -8.59 -36.64 3.59
CA VAL A 175 -10.05 -36.48 3.57
C VAL A 175 -10.48 -36.10 2.15
N GLU A 176 -11.44 -36.88 1.65
CA GLU A 176 -12.08 -36.79 0.34
C GLU A 176 -12.86 -35.49 0.16
N VAL A 177 -12.66 -34.81 -0.98
CA VAL A 177 -13.50 -33.67 -1.40
C VAL A 177 -14.57 -34.20 -2.36
N LYS A 178 -15.84 -34.19 -1.91
CA LYS A 178 -16.99 -34.35 -2.79
C LYS A 178 -17.18 -33.08 -3.61
N LYS A 179 -17.28 -33.26 -4.93
CA LYS A 179 -17.77 -32.24 -5.87
C LYS A 179 -19.25 -31.98 -5.60
N GLU A 180 -19.61 -30.73 -5.34
CA GLU A 180 -21.00 -30.26 -5.46
C GLU A 180 -21.09 -29.27 -6.63
N ASP A 181 -22.13 -29.47 -7.42
CA ASP A 181 -22.39 -28.86 -8.71
C ASP A 181 -22.75 -27.37 -8.62
N LYS A 182 -22.29 -26.61 -9.62
CA LYS A 182 -22.69 -25.23 -9.89
C LYS A 182 -24.19 -25.18 -10.20
N ALA A 183 -24.99 -24.61 -9.28
CA ALA A 183 -26.37 -24.24 -9.55
C ALA A 183 -26.47 -22.76 -10.01
N SER A 184 -27.25 -22.53 -11.07
CA SER A 184 -27.53 -21.26 -11.73
C SER A 184 -28.23 -20.22 -10.83
N SER A 185 -27.91 -18.94 -11.05
CA SER A 185 -28.56 -17.78 -10.41
C SER A 185 -30.07 -17.75 -10.67
N PRO A 186 -30.93 -17.50 -9.65
CA PRO A 186 -32.35 -17.27 -9.84
C PRO A 186 -32.64 -15.81 -10.24
N ALA A 187 -33.57 -15.64 -11.19
CA ALA A 187 -34.08 -14.35 -11.64
C ALA A 187 -34.65 -13.50 -10.47
N LYS A 188 -34.25 -12.22 -10.41
CA LYS A 188 -34.65 -11.27 -9.35
C LYS A 188 -36.16 -11.02 -9.37
N LYS A 189 -36.84 -11.28 -8.25
CA LYS A 189 -38.29 -11.00 -8.06
C LYS A 189 -38.55 -9.49 -7.96
N ALA A 190 -39.69 -9.07 -8.53
CA ALA A 190 -40.19 -7.70 -8.47
C ALA A 190 -40.82 -7.34 -7.11
N LYS A 191 -40.82 -6.04 -6.82
CA LYS A 191 -41.30 -5.32 -5.62
C LYS A 191 -42.72 -5.72 -5.17
N PRO A 192 -43.01 -5.88 -3.87
CA PRO A 192 -44.39 -5.84 -3.38
C PRO A 192 -44.91 -4.40 -3.44
N ALA A 193 -46.00 -4.17 -4.18
CA ALA A 193 -46.65 -2.87 -4.27
C ALA A 193 -47.39 -2.53 -2.97
N ALA A 194 -47.03 -1.42 -2.33
CA ALA A 194 -47.84 -0.74 -1.33
C ALA A 194 -48.31 0.61 -1.90
N ALA A 195 -49.55 0.97 -1.60
CA ALA A 195 -50.34 2.03 -2.22
C ALA A 195 -49.72 3.43 -2.11
N SER A 196 -49.91 4.21 -3.18
CA SER A 196 -49.34 5.54 -3.40
C SER A 196 -50.10 6.65 -2.68
N THR A 197 -49.43 7.31 -1.75
CA THR A 197 -49.56 8.76 -1.53
C THR A 197 -48.23 9.37 -1.91
N ALA A 198 -48.24 10.34 -2.83
CA ALA A 198 -47.03 10.96 -3.37
C ALA A 198 -46.20 11.60 -2.24
N SER A 199 -45.13 10.94 -1.85
CA SER A 199 -44.12 11.43 -0.91
C SER A 199 -42.97 12.07 -1.68
N GLY A 200 -42.47 13.20 -1.18
CA GLY A 200 -41.42 13.98 -1.85
C GLY A 200 -40.05 13.30 -1.97
N GLY A 201 -39.91 12.04 -1.53
CA GLY A 201 -38.66 11.27 -1.54
C GLY A 201 -38.46 10.37 -2.76
N ALA A 202 -39.50 10.09 -3.55
CA ALA A 202 -39.45 9.08 -4.62
C ALA A 202 -38.36 9.34 -5.69
N ASP A 203 -38.00 10.61 -5.92
CA ASP A 203 -36.95 11.00 -6.89
C ASP A 203 -35.54 11.05 -6.27
N VAL A 204 -35.43 10.95 -4.94
CA VAL A 204 -34.16 11.03 -4.20
C VAL A 204 -33.42 9.69 -4.28
N LYS A 205 -32.16 9.74 -4.71
CA LYS A 205 -31.27 8.58 -4.83
C LYS A 205 -30.14 8.71 -3.84
N GLU A 206 -30.20 7.94 -2.77
CA GLU A 206 -29.23 7.97 -1.68
C GLU A 206 -28.26 6.79 -1.82
N ILE A 207 -27.00 7.10 -2.09
CA ILE A 207 -25.94 6.12 -2.28
C ILE A 207 -24.88 6.32 -1.20
N VAL A 208 -24.58 5.25 -0.47
CA VAL A 208 -23.51 5.20 0.52
C VAL A 208 -22.34 4.45 -0.07
N PHE A 209 -21.12 5.00 0.01
CA PHE A 209 -19.90 4.28 -0.33
C PHE A 209 -19.11 3.97 0.93
N SER A 210 -18.95 2.70 1.28
CA SER A 210 -18.06 2.27 2.36
C SER A 210 -16.76 1.74 1.79
N PHE A 211 -15.64 2.36 2.16
CA PHE A 211 -14.31 1.95 1.80
C PHE A 211 -13.60 1.31 2.99
N ASP A 212 -13.12 0.10 2.78
CA ASP A 212 -12.08 -0.50 3.60
C ASP A 212 -10.81 0.33 3.45
N THR A 213 -10.27 0.78 4.58
CA THR A 213 -9.10 1.65 4.63
C THR A 213 -7.84 0.97 5.14
N THR A 214 -7.77 -0.36 5.10
CA THR A 214 -6.65 -1.17 5.58
C THR A 214 -5.55 -1.33 4.53
N GLY A 215 -4.40 -1.88 4.95
CA GLY A 215 -3.14 -1.86 4.18
C GLY A 215 -3.25 -2.39 2.75
N SER A 216 -4.04 -3.44 2.52
CA SER A 216 -4.23 -4.01 1.18
C SER A 216 -5.07 -3.13 0.24
N MET A 217 -5.88 -2.23 0.81
CA MET A 217 -6.81 -1.36 0.10
C MET A 217 -6.24 0.04 -0.18
N TYR A 218 -5.06 0.38 0.35
CA TYR A 218 -4.38 1.67 0.11
C TYR A 218 -4.22 2.04 -1.38
N PRO A 219 -3.77 1.14 -2.28
CA PRO A 219 -3.72 1.45 -3.70
C PRO A 219 -5.11 1.70 -4.32
N CYS A 220 -6.18 1.06 -3.83
CA CYS A 220 -7.55 1.35 -4.24
C CYS A 220 -7.94 2.78 -3.86
N LEU A 221 -7.71 3.18 -2.59
CA LEU A 221 -7.96 4.53 -2.11
C LEU A 221 -7.19 5.58 -2.91
N THR A 222 -5.95 5.29 -3.28
CA THR A 222 -5.13 6.17 -4.11
C THR A 222 -5.79 6.44 -5.47
N GLN A 223 -6.31 5.40 -6.14
CA GLN A 223 -7.02 5.56 -7.41
C GLN A 223 -8.29 6.41 -7.27
N VAL A 224 -9.06 6.21 -6.19
CA VAL A 224 -10.25 7.01 -5.90
C VAL A 224 -9.87 8.47 -5.66
N ARG A 225 -8.89 8.74 -4.79
CA ARG A 225 -8.43 10.10 -4.45
C ARG A 225 -7.95 10.89 -5.67
N LYS A 226 -7.33 10.23 -6.65
CA LYS A 226 -6.87 10.85 -7.91
C LYS A 226 -8.01 11.43 -8.74
N ARG A 227 -9.20 10.80 -8.77
CA ARG A 227 -10.30 11.17 -9.68
C ARG A 227 -11.59 11.62 -8.97
N VAL A 228 -11.63 11.57 -7.64
CA VAL A 228 -12.83 11.86 -6.84
C VAL A 228 -13.52 13.18 -7.20
N GLU A 229 -12.77 14.26 -7.42
CA GLU A 229 -13.38 15.56 -7.73
C GLU A 229 -14.09 15.56 -9.07
N GLU A 230 -13.49 14.94 -10.08
CA GLU A 230 -14.09 14.79 -11.41
C GLU A 230 -15.34 13.91 -11.32
N THR A 231 -15.22 12.73 -10.68
CA THR A 231 -16.31 11.77 -10.53
C THR A 231 -17.50 12.37 -9.77
N VAL A 232 -17.29 12.97 -8.60
CA VAL A 232 -18.37 13.56 -7.81
C VAL A 232 -19.04 14.73 -8.56
N THR A 233 -18.27 15.56 -9.27
CA THR A 233 -18.83 16.63 -10.10
C THR A 233 -19.73 16.07 -11.19
N ARG A 234 -19.28 15.02 -11.87
CA ARG A 234 -20.02 14.34 -12.94
C ARG A 234 -21.32 13.73 -12.41
N LEU A 235 -21.25 12.98 -11.30
CA LEU A 235 -22.41 12.32 -10.71
C LEU A 235 -23.50 13.32 -10.29
N PHE A 236 -23.13 14.42 -9.61
CA PHE A 236 -24.11 15.45 -9.22
C PHE A 236 -24.71 16.20 -10.40
N ARG A 237 -23.99 16.31 -11.52
CA ARG A 237 -24.51 16.92 -12.75
C ARG A 237 -25.50 16.01 -13.48
N GLU A 238 -25.23 14.70 -13.50
CA GLU A 238 -25.90 13.78 -14.43
C GLU A 238 -26.99 12.92 -13.78
N ILE A 239 -27.01 12.84 -12.44
CA ILE A 239 -27.98 12.03 -11.70
C ILE A 239 -28.84 12.96 -10.82
N PRO A 240 -30.02 13.38 -11.30
CA PRO A 240 -30.93 14.19 -10.52
C PRO A 240 -31.34 13.52 -9.21
N GLY A 241 -31.31 14.30 -8.12
CA GLY A 241 -31.69 13.85 -6.79
C GLY A 241 -30.66 12.98 -6.07
N ILE A 242 -29.45 12.80 -6.63
CA ILE A 242 -28.41 12.00 -5.96
C ILE A 242 -27.89 12.71 -4.69
N ARG A 243 -27.82 11.96 -3.60
CA ARG A 243 -27.14 12.33 -2.35
C ARG A 243 -26.13 11.24 -2.02
N ILE A 244 -24.93 11.66 -1.64
CA ILE A 244 -23.82 10.73 -1.39
C ILE A 244 -23.42 10.80 0.08
N ALA A 245 -23.35 9.65 0.73
CA ALA A 245 -22.66 9.46 2.00
C ALA A 245 -21.41 8.61 1.76
N VAL A 246 -20.39 8.79 2.61
CA VAL A 246 -19.15 8.03 2.50
C VAL A 246 -18.73 7.54 3.87
N PHE A 247 -18.49 6.24 3.99
CA PHE A 247 -17.88 5.57 5.13
C PHE A 247 -16.44 5.17 4.80
N ALA A 248 -15.60 5.26 5.80
CA ALA A 248 -14.28 4.66 5.85
C ALA A 248 -14.23 3.76 7.08
N HIS A 249 -13.72 2.54 6.93
CA HIS A 249 -13.65 1.58 8.02
C HIS A 249 -12.34 0.80 8.01
N GLY A 250 -11.88 0.43 9.19
CA GLY A 250 -10.77 -0.51 9.41
C GLY A 250 -11.19 -1.63 10.34
N ASP A 251 -10.32 -1.97 11.28
CA ASP A 251 -10.60 -2.96 12.31
C ASP A 251 -11.06 -2.30 13.62
N TYR A 252 -11.68 -3.07 14.52
CA TYR A 252 -11.94 -2.59 15.88
C TYR A 252 -10.67 -2.15 16.62
N GLN A 253 -9.53 -2.80 16.36
CA GLN A 253 -8.23 -2.47 16.94
C GLN A 253 -7.70 -1.10 16.48
N ASP A 254 -8.16 -0.60 15.34
CA ASP A 254 -7.78 0.72 14.83
C ASP A 254 -8.40 1.88 15.61
N LYS A 255 -9.44 1.62 16.42
CA LYS A 255 -10.17 2.66 17.18
C LYS A 255 -9.28 3.60 17.97
N GLU A 256 -8.28 3.05 18.66
CA GLU A 256 -7.39 3.82 19.55
C GLU A 256 -6.23 4.48 18.79
N SER A 257 -5.86 3.97 17.61
CA SER A 257 -4.73 4.47 16.83
C SER A 257 -5.15 5.48 15.76
N THR A 258 -6.31 5.26 15.13
CA THR A 258 -6.83 6.04 14.00
C THR A 258 -8.35 6.19 14.04
N TYR A 259 -9.10 5.11 13.78
CA TYR A 259 -10.55 4.95 13.93
C TYR A 259 -10.97 3.52 13.54
N ASP A 260 -12.08 3.02 14.11
CA ASP A 260 -12.78 1.84 13.59
C ASP A 260 -13.65 2.22 12.37
N THR A 261 -14.44 3.29 12.51
CA THR A 261 -15.27 3.88 11.46
C THR A 261 -15.23 5.40 11.48
N LYS A 262 -15.29 6.02 10.30
CA LYS A 262 -15.52 7.46 10.10
C LYS A 262 -16.44 7.64 8.90
N TRP A 263 -17.33 8.62 8.96
CA TRP A 263 -18.22 8.88 7.83
C TRP A 263 -18.58 10.35 7.66
N VAL A 264 -19.06 10.65 6.46
CA VAL A 264 -19.83 11.85 6.17
C VAL A 264 -21.24 11.42 5.77
N ASP A 265 -22.23 11.98 6.46
CA ASP A 265 -23.65 11.76 6.17
C ASP A 265 -24.05 12.32 4.79
N PHE A 266 -25.22 11.92 4.29
CA PHE A 266 -25.74 12.24 2.97
C PHE A 266 -25.69 13.71 2.63
N SER A 267 -24.91 14.04 1.61
CA SER A 267 -24.67 15.41 1.17
C SER A 267 -24.75 15.55 -0.34
N THR A 268 -25.09 16.77 -0.78
CA THR A 268 -24.92 17.26 -2.15
C THR A 268 -23.74 18.24 -2.24
N ASP A 269 -23.05 18.50 -1.13
CA ASP A 269 -21.87 19.36 -1.11
C ASP A 269 -20.64 18.57 -1.60
N LYS A 270 -20.31 18.79 -2.87
CA LYS A 270 -19.11 18.26 -3.52
C LYS A 270 -17.85 18.50 -2.67
N LYS A 271 -17.65 19.71 -2.13
CA LYS A 271 -16.42 20.05 -1.38
C LYS A 271 -16.35 19.23 -0.11
N LYS A 272 -17.45 19.07 0.62
CA LYS A 272 -17.52 18.25 1.83
C LYS A 272 -17.12 16.80 1.55
N ILE A 273 -17.70 16.19 0.51
CA ILE A 273 -17.41 14.79 0.13
C ILE A 273 -15.96 14.62 -0.35
N CYS A 274 -15.49 15.50 -1.24
CA CYS A 274 -14.13 15.44 -1.76
C CYS A 274 -13.11 15.64 -0.64
N ASN A 275 -13.35 16.58 0.27
CA ASN A 275 -12.49 16.82 1.42
C ASN A 275 -12.46 15.60 2.35
N PHE A 276 -13.59 14.94 2.60
CA PHE A 276 -13.61 13.71 3.39
C PHE A 276 -12.74 12.62 2.75
N ILE A 277 -12.98 12.28 1.49
CA ILE A 277 -12.24 11.20 0.78
C ILE A 277 -10.74 11.49 0.68
N LYS A 278 -10.36 12.75 0.44
CA LYS A 278 -8.95 13.15 0.32
C LYS A 278 -8.19 13.11 1.65
N ASN A 279 -8.87 13.38 2.77
CA ASN A 279 -8.22 13.57 4.06
C ASN A 279 -8.47 12.44 5.06
N VAL A 280 -9.39 11.51 4.79
CA VAL A 280 -9.58 10.35 5.66
C VAL A 280 -8.29 9.55 5.73
N SER A 281 -7.81 9.26 6.94
CA SER A 281 -6.53 8.57 7.16
C SER A 281 -6.64 7.10 6.83
N SER A 282 -5.53 6.44 6.54
CA SER A 282 -5.49 4.98 6.43
C SER A 282 -5.54 4.31 7.81
N THR A 283 -6.00 3.06 7.86
CA THR A 283 -6.07 2.18 9.05
C THR A 283 -5.16 0.96 8.86
N CYS A 284 -4.87 0.21 9.93
CA CYS A 284 -3.89 -0.88 9.90
C CYS A 284 -4.50 -2.27 9.69
N GLY A 285 -5.72 -2.53 10.18
CA GLY A 285 -6.40 -3.84 10.10
C GLY A 285 -5.98 -4.85 11.17
N TYR A 286 -4.68 -4.93 11.50
CA TYR A 286 -4.08 -5.81 12.53
C TYR A 286 -4.28 -7.33 12.35
N ASP A 287 -5.52 -7.79 12.22
CA ASP A 287 -5.89 -9.15 11.86
C ASP A 287 -6.44 -9.22 10.42
N SER A 288 -7.04 -10.35 10.01
CA SER A 288 -7.47 -10.57 8.62
C SER A 288 -8.90 -10.12 8.33
N ASP A 289 -9.71 -9.96 9.38
CA ASP A 289 -11.11 -9.58 9.31
C ASP A 289 -11.23 -8.10 9.68
N GLU A 290 -12.30 -7.44 9.24
CA GLU A 290 -12.49 -6.00 9.45
C GLU A 290 -13.92 -5.72 9.93
N CYS A 291 -14.20 -4.51 10.42
CA CYS A 291 -15.48 -4.21 11.09
C CYS A 291 -16.68 -3.95 10.14
N TYR A 292 -16.82 -4.73 9.06
CA TYR A 292 -17.92 -4.59 8.09
C TYR A 292 -19.31 -4.68 8.73
N GLU A 293 -19.49 -5.52 9.74
CA GLU A 293 -20.76 -5.65 10.46
C GLU A 293 -21.13 -4.37 11.23
N LEU A 294 -20.13 -3.65 11.74
CA LEU A 294 -20.32 -2.35 12.38
C LEU A 294 -20.78 -1.32 11.34
N VAL A 295 -20.16 -1.30 10.16
CA VAL A 295 -20.58 -0.45 9.04
C VAL A 295 -22.05 -0.69 8.70
N LEU A 296 -22.48 -1.96 8.55
CA LEU A 296 -23.88 -2.28 8.24
C LEU A 296 -24.84 -1.72 9.31
N ARG A 297 -24.48 -1.86 10.59
CA ARG A 297 -25.25 -1.33 11.73
C ARG A 297 -25.32 0.19 11.70
N GLN A 298 -24.20 0.88 11.51
CA GLN A 298 -24.14 2.35 11.52
C GLN A 298 -24.82 2.97 10.29
N VAL A 299 -24.70 2.34 9.13
CA VAL A 299 -25.47 2.76 7.94
C VAL A 299 -26.97 2.70 8.20
N ARG A 300 -27.44 1.73 9.00
CA ARG A 300 -28.85 1.58 9.38
C ARG A 300 -29.29 2.60 10.43
N GLU A 301 -28.48 2.83 11.45
CA GLU A 301 -28.88 3.56 12.66
C GLU A 301 -28.42 5.03 12.70
N GLU A 302 -27.35 5.40 11.99
CA GLU A 302 -26.69 6.69 12.16
C GLU A 302 -26.79 7.62 10.93
N LEU A 303 -27.15 7.09 9.75
CA LEU A 303 -27.34 7.90 8.54
C LEU A 303 -28.74 8.51 8.45
N SER A 304 -28.81 9.75 7.94
CA SER A 304 -30.04 10.52 7.80
C SER A 304 -30.77 10.22 6.48
N TRP A 305 -31.22 8.97 6.31
CA TRP A 305 -31.97 8.54 5.12
C TRP A 305 -33.28 9.32 4.95
N THR A 306 -33.57 9.76 3.73
CA THR A 306 -34.86 10.38 3.41
C THR A 306 -35.95 9.30 3.38
N PRO A 307 -37.14 9.54 3.97
CA PRO A 307 -38.28 8.64 3.80
C PRO A 307 -38.60 8.41 2.32
N ASP A 308 -38.91 7.15 1.96
CA ASP A 308 -39.25 6.71 0.60
C ASP A 308 -38.20 6.96 -0.50
N SER A 309 -36.95 7.28 -0.13
CA SER A 309 -35.86 7.37 -1.10
C SER A 309 -35.50 6.03 -1.71
N GLN A 310 -34.85 6.08 -2.87
CA GLN A 310 -34.13 4.93 -3.41
C GLN A 310 -32.78 4.81 -2.68
N ARG A 311 -32.50 3.62 -2.12
CA ARG A 311 -31.40 3.43 -1.18
C ARG A 311 -30.44 2.33 -1.60
N SER A 312 -29.16 2.71 -1.70
CA SER A 312 -28.10 1.79 -2.07
C SER A 312 -26.87 1.97 -1.18
N LEU A 313 -26.26 0.85 -0.79
CA LEU A 313 -25.00 0.80 -0.08
C LEU A 313 -23.98 0.05 -0.94
N VAL A 314 -22.84 0.68 -1.20
CA VAL A 314 -21.71 0.09 -1.91
C VAL A 314 -20.63 -0.23 -0.89
N ILE A 315 -20.35 -1.52 -0.66
CA ILE A 315 -19.29 -1.99 0.24
C ILE A 315 -18.09 -2.37 -0.60
N ILE A 316 -16.93 -1.77 -0.31
CA ILE A 316 -15.71 -1.91 -1.11
C ILE A 316 -14.59 -2.35 -0.18
N GLY A 317 -14.08 -3.54 -0.42
CA GLY A 317 -13.03 -4.12 0.41
C GLY A 317 -12.67 -5.53 -0.03
N ASP A 318 -11.79 -6.19 0.71
CA ASP A 318 -11.25 -7.51 0.35
C ASP A 318 -11.29 -8.54 1.50
N ALA A 319 -11.65 -8.11 2.71
CA ALA A 319 -11.70 -8.93 3.92
C ALA A 319 -13.12 -9.40 4.31
N SER A 320 -13.20 -10.21 5.37
CA SER A 320 -14.46 -10.70 5.97
C SER A 320 -14.87 -9.86 7.19
N PRO A 321 -16.15 -9.85 7.59
CA PRO A 321 -16.60 -9.28 8.86
C PRO A 321 -16.14 -10.14 10.04
N HIS A 322 -15.95 -9.51 11.20
CA HIS A 322 -15.76 -10.25 12.44
C HIS A 322 -17.02 -11.03 12.85
N PRO A 323 -16.86 -12.21 13.48
CA PRO A 323 -17.99 -12.94 14.04
C PRO A 323 -18.54 -12.25 15.30
N PRO A 324 -19.81 -12.49 15.68
CA PRO A 324 -20.35 -11.97 16.95
C PRO A 324 -19.54 -12.40 18.18
N SER A 325 -18.87 -13.55 18.12
CA SER A 325 -17.99 -14.02 19.21
C SER A 325 -16.68 -13.24 19.34
N TYR A 326 -16.31 -12.41 18.35
CA TYR A 326 -15.10 -11.60 18.43
C TYR A 326 -15.13 -10.69 19.65
N HIS A 327 -13.99 -10.59 20.32
CA HIS A 327 -13.89 -9.97 21.64
C HIS A 327 -14.11 -8.45 21.61
N LEU A 328 -13.70 -7.76 20.54
CA LEU A 328 -13.92 -6.32 20.38
C LEU A 328 -15.28 -5.96 19.75
N ASN A 329 -15.95 -6.92 19.11
CA ASN A 329 -17.36 -6.81 18.75
C ASN A 329 -18.22 -7.01 20.02
N THR A 330 -18.20 -5.96 20.86
CA THR A 330 -18.90 -5.92 22.17
C THR A 330 -20.42 -5.91 22.02
N LEU A 331 -20.91 -5.38 20.89
CA LEU A 331 -22.33 -5.32 20.54
C LEU A 331 -22.86 -6.63 19.95
N LYS A 332 -22.00 -7.63 19.73
CA LYS A 332 -22.37 -8.96 19.18
C LYS A 332 -23.13 -8.85 17.86
N ILE A 333 -22.68 -7.93 17.01
CA ILE A 333 -23.33 -7.66 15.72
C ILE A 333 -23.11 -8.86 14.80
N ASP A 334 -24.19 -9.34 14.20
CA ASP A 334 -24.15 -10.35 13.13
C ASP A 334 -24.46 -9.65 11.80
N TRP A 335 -23.50 -9.68 10.88
CA TRP A 335 -23.63 -9.05 9.56
C TRP A 335 -24.81 -9.59 8.75
N LYS A 336 -25.20 -10.87 8.93
CA LYS A 336 -26.33 -11.47 8.21
C LYS A 336 -27.64 -10.85 8.65
N GLU A 337 -27.79 -10.65 9.96
CA GLU A 337 -28.97 -10.03 10.53
C GLU A 337 -29.04 -8.54 10.17
N GLU A 338 -27.91 -7.82 10.23
CA GLU A 338 -27.90 -6.41 9.80
C GLU A 338 -28.20 -6.24 8.30
N ALA A 339 -27.66 -7.10 7.44
CA ALA A 339 -27.97 -7.07 6.01
C ALA A 339 -29.48 -7.30 5.76
N LYS A 340 -30.10 -8.28 6.45
CA LYS A 340 -31.54 -8.51 6.35
C LYS A 340 -32.37 -7.33 6.84
N LYS A 341 -31.98 -6.69 7.96
CA LYS A 341 -32.67 -5.51 8.49
C LYS A 341 -32.59 -4.33 7.52
N LEU A 342 -31.40 -4.04 6.99
CA LEU A 342 -31.20 -3.00 5.97
C LEU A 342 -32.16 -3.18 4.77
N TYR A 343 -32.36 -4.41 4.31
CA TYR A 343 -33.31 -4.67 3.22
C TYR A 343 -34.78 -4.63 3.68
N ASN A 344 -35.14 -5.40 4.71
CA ASN A 344 -36.54 -5.59 5.09
C ASN A 344 -37.17 -4.33 5.71
N GLU A 345 -36.39 -3.56 6.47
CA GLU A 345 -36.89 -2.39 7.20
C GLU A 345 -36.69 -1.09 6.40
N MET A 346 -35.62 -1.03 5.58
CA MET A 346 -35.22 0.20 4.92
C MET A 346 -35.16 0.11 3.40
N SER A 347 -35.37 -1.07 2.80
CA SER A 347 -35.24 -1.30 1.35
C SER A 347 -33.87 -0.93 0.76
N VAL A 348 -32.80 -1.01 1.57
CA VAL A 348 -31.43 -0.77 1.12
C VAL A 348 -30.93 -1.98 0.31
N ARG A 349 -30.43 -1.73 -0.89
CA ARG A 349 -29.75 -2.74 -1.73
C ARG A 349 -28.23 -2.62 -1.57
N ILE A 350 -27.53 -3.75 -1.47
CA ILE A 350 -26.08 -3.75 -1.29
C ILE A 350 -25.35 -4.16 -2.58
N TYR A 351 -24.53 -3.26 -3.08
CA TYR A 351 -23.48 -3.55 -4.06
C TYR A 351 -22.20 -3.94 -3.32
N SER A 352 -21.87 -5.23 -3.32
CA SER A 352 -20.70 -5.75 -2.65
C SER A 352 -19.54 -5.86 -3.65
N VAL A 353 -18.65 -4.88 -3.63
CA VAL A 353 -17.45 -4.79 -4.47
C VAL A 353 -16.30 -5.51 -3.77
N GLN A 354 -16.14 -6.79 -4.09
CA GLN A 354 -15.06 -7.62 -3.57
C GLN A 354 -13.78 -7.36 -4.36
N CYS A 355 -12.80 -6.79 -3.67
CA CYS A 355 -11.49 -6.49 -4.21
C CYS A 355 -10.55 -7.69 -4.07
N LEU A 356 -9.56 -7.77 -4.95
CA LEU A 356 -8.47 -8.77 -4.94
C LEU A 356 -8.91 -10.24 -5.03
N ASN A 357 -10.22 -10.51 -5.22
CA ASN A 357 -10.78 -11.84 -5.40
C ASN A 357 -10.31 -12.88 -4.35
N TYR A 358 -10.16 -12.45 -3.09
CA TYR A 358 -9.75 -13.34 -2.00
C TYR A 358 -10.87 -14.37 -1.72
N GLY A 359 -10.57 -15.65 -1.92
CA GLY A 359 -11.58 -16.72 -1.82
C GLY A 359 -12.21 -16.85 -0.43
N GLY A 360 -11.48 -16.50 0.64
CA GLY A 360 -11.98 -16.59 2.02
C GLY A 360 -13.15 -15.66 2.33
N SER A 361 -13.24 -14.51 1.63
CA SER A 361 -14.30 -13.52 1.85
C SER A 361 -15.47 -13.64 0.87
N ASP A 362 -15.37 -14.46 -0.19
CA ASP A 362 -16.40 -14.57 -1.25
C ASP A 362 -17.80 -14.86 -0.69
N THR A 363 -17.90 -15.72 0.32
CA THR A 363 -19.18 -16.06 0.95
C THR A 363 -19.86 -14.85 1.56
N PHE A 364 -19.11 -13.95 2.21
CA PHE A 364 -19.65 -12.73 2.78
C PHE A 364 -20.21 -11.82 1.68
N TYR A 365 -19.37 -11.43 0.71
CA TYR A 365 -19.76 -10.52 -0.38
C TYR A 365 -20.95 -11.04 -1.19
N ARG A 366 -20.94 -12.32 -1.54
CA ARG A 366 -22.04 -12.95 -2.28
C ARG A 366 -23.35 -12.94 -1.47
N LYS A 367 -23.29 -13.29 -0.19
CA LYS A 367 -24.49 -13.41 0.65
C LYS A 367 -25.10 -12.07 1.04
N ILE A 368 -24.32 -11.02 1.28
CA ILE A 368 -24.89 -9.68 1.54
C ILE A 368 -25.62 -9.13 0.32
N ALA A 369 -25.11 -9.38 -0.89
CA ALA A 369 -25.81 -9.02 -2.12
C ALA A 369 -27.11 -9.84 -2.28
N GLU A 370 -27.06 -11.14 -2.02
CA GLU A 370 -28.23 -12.04 -2.07
C GLU A 370 -29.33 -11.60 -1.10
N PHE A 371 -28.99 -11.33 0.17
CA PHE A 371 -29.95 -10.92 1.19
C PHE A 371 -30.63 -9.59 0.90
N THR A 372 -30.00 -8.72 0.12
CA THR A 372 -30.47 -7.36 -0.15
C THR A 372 -30.93 -7.15 -1.59
N CYS A 373 -31.06 -8.23 -2.37
CA CYS A 373 -31.36 -8.20 -3.81
C CYS A 373 -30.39 -7.32 -4.64
N GLY A 374 -29.19 -7.08 -4.11
CA GLY A 374 -28.14 -6.26 -4.69
C GLY A 374 -27.25 -7.03 -5.67
N TRP A 375 -25.97 -6.68 -5.76
CA TRP A 375 -25.02 -7.27 -6.70
C TRP A 375 -23.68 -7.53 -6.06
N HIS A 376 -23.10 -8.69 -6.36
CA HIS A 376 -21.71 -9.00 -6.04
C HIS A 376 -20.86 -8.70 -7.26
N LEU A 377 -19.89 -7.80 -7.10
CA LEU A 377 -19.01 -7.31 -8.15
C LEU A 377 -17.57 -7.64 -7.75
N LYS A 378 -16.78 -8.19 -8.68
CA LYS A 378 -15.37 -8.49 -8.43
C LYS A 378 -14.49 -7.42 -9.06
N LEU A 379 -13.65 -6.79 -8.26
CA LEU A 379 -12.68 -5.78 -8.71
C LEU A 379 -11.28 -6.38 -8.65
N ASP A 380 -10.76 -6.77 -9.82
CA ASP A 380 -9.43 -7.40 -9.91
C ASP A 380 -8.32 -6.36 -10.07
N GLN A 381 -8.60 -5.22 -10.72
CA GLN A 381 -7.64 -4.12 -10.94
C GLN A 381 -8.19 -2.83 -10.35
N PHE A 382 -7.49 -2.26 -9.37
CA PHE A 382 -7.90 -1.02 -8.70
C PHE A 382 -8.01 0.19 -9.64
N ALA A 383 -7.30 0.18 -10.76
CA ALA A 383 -7.45 1.22 -11.79
C ALA A 383 -8.89 1.34 -12.32
N SER A 384 -9.70 0.28 -12.22
CA SER A 384 -11.10 0.24 -12.65
C SER A 384 -12.10 0.75 -11.60
N ILE A 385 -11.68 1.05 -10.36
CA ILE A 385 -12.62 1.38 -9.27
C ILE A 385 -13.55 2.55 -9.63
N VAL A 386 -13.03 3.58 -10.28
CA VAL A 386 -13.82 4.76 -10.64
C VAL A 386 -14.91 4.41 -11.65
N ASP A 387 -14.63 3.49 -12.58
CA ASP A 387 -15.63 2.98 -13.52
C ASP A 387 -16.69 2.12 -12.80
N PHE A 388 -16.31 1.33 -11.80
CA PHE A 388 -17.24 0.58 -10.95
C PHE A 388 -18.20 1.52 -10.23
N LEU A 389 -17.69 2.50 -9.50
CA LEU A 389 -18.51 3.45 -8.73
C LEU A 389 -19.47 4.22 -9.63
N THR A 390 -18.97 4.67 -10.79
CA THR A 390 -19.76 5.42 -11.76
C THR A 390 -20.85 4.54 -12.39
N ALA A 391 -20.51 3.30 -12.79
CA ALA A 391 -21.47 2.35 -13.34
C ALA A 391 -22.57 1.97 -12.34
N ILE A 392 -22.24 1.79 -11.07
CA ILE A 392 -23.24 1.54 -10.00
C ILE A 392 -24.21 2.71 -9.89
N CYS A 393 -23.70 3.95 -9.87
CA CYS A 393 -24.55 5.13 -9.82
C CYS A 393 -25.49 5.23 -11.04
N TYR A 394 -24.99 4.97 -12.25
CA TYR A 394 -25.85 4.96 -13.43
C TYR A 394 -26.85 3.81 -13.43
N ARG A 395 -26.48 2.63 -12.91
CA ARG A 395 -27.43 1.52 -12.73
C ARG A 395 -28.58 1.91 -11.80
N GLU A 396 -28.30 2.69 -10.75
CA GLU A 396 -29.34 3.24 -9.87
C GLU A 396 -30.22 4.29 -10.56
N GLN A 397 -29.73 4.96 -11.59
CA GLN A 397 -30.55 5.83 -12.43
C GLN A 397 -31.43 5.03 -13.40
N GLY A 398 -30.88 3.98 -14.02
CA GLY A 398 -31.58 3.11 -14.95
C GLY A 398 -30.64 2.28 -15.83
N VAL A 399 -31.19 1.23 -16.45
CA VAL A 399 -30.41 0.34 -17.32
C VAL A 399 -29.91 1.07 -18.58
N GLU A 400 -30.72 1.98 -19.14
CA GLU A 400 -30.34 2.77 -20.32
C GLU A 400 -29.12 3.66 -20.05
N GLN A 401 -29.05 4.27 -18.87
CA GLN A 401 -27.91 5.10 -18.46
C GLN A 401 -26.66 4.26 -18.23
N LEU A 402 -26.80 3.06 -17.66
CA LEU A 402 -25.70 2.10 -17.56
C LEU A 402 -25.17 1.70 -18.95
N GLU A 403 -26.04 1.40 -19.90
CA GLU A 403 -25.65 1.01 -21.26
C GLU A 403 -24.99 2.15 -22.03
N ALA A 404 -25.47 3.39 -21.87
CA ALA A 404 -24.82 4.57 -22.40
C ALA A 404 -23.41 4.73 -21.81
N TYR A 405 -23.25 4.52 -20.51
CA TYR A 405 -21.93 4.55 -19.87
C TYR A 405 -21.03 3.41 -20.35
N GLU A 406 -21.56 2.20 -20.54
CA GLU A 406 -20.83 1.07 -21.11
C GLU A 406 -20.26 1.41 -22.49
N ALA A 407 -21.07 2.05 -23.35
CA ALA A 407 -20.64 2.50 -24.67
C ALA A 407 -19.53 3.57 -24.59
N GLU A 408 -19.63 4.50 -23.63
CA GLU A 408 -18.58 5.49 -23.37
C GLU A 408 -17.28 4.79 -22.96
N VAL A 409 -17.31 3.88 -21.98
CA VAL A 409 -16.11 3.18 -21.51
C VAL A 409 -15.48 2.36 -22.64
N LYS A 410 -16.29 1.68 -23.47
CA LYS A 410 -15.83 0.99 -24.68
C LYS A 410 -15.07 1.91 -25.65
N SER A 411 -15.53 3.15 -25.82
CA SER A 411 -14.92 4.11 -26.74
C SER A 411 -13.54 4.60 -26.28
N ARG A 412 -13.26 4.59 -24.97
CA ARG A 412 -11.95 5.00 -24.40
C ARG A 412 -10.82 4.09 -24.84
N SER A 413 -11.11 2.82 -25.10
CA SER A 413 -10.13 1.77 -25.40
C SER A 413 -9.60 1.75 -26.84
N LYS A 414 -9.87 2.77 -27.68
CA LYS A 414 -9.38 2.90 -29.07
C LYS A 414 -9.50 1.61 -29.92
N GLY A 415 -10.58 0.86 -29.73
CA GLY A 415 -10.87 -0.36 -30.49
C GLY A 415 -10.44 -1.69 -29.85
N SER A 416 -9.73 -1.69 -28.71
CA SER A 416 -9.43 -2.95 -27.98
C SER A 416 -10.62 -3.49 -27.17
N GLY A 417 -11.73 -2.75 -27.11
CA GLY A 417 -12.93 -3.12 -26.37
C GLY A 417 -12.79 -2.97 -24.85
N LEU A 418 -13.70 -3.57 -24.10
CA LEU A 418 -13.58 -3.68 -22.64
C LEU A 418 -12.68 -4.84 -22.29
N ASN A 419 -11.80 -4.63 -21.30
CA ASN A 419 -11.12 -5.75 -20.65
C ASN A 419 -12.15 -6.65 -19.94
N ARG A 420 -11.71 -7.87 -19.58
CA ARG A 420 -12.59 -8.90 -19.00
C ARG A 420 -13.30 -8.45 -17.72
N ASN A 421 -12.58 -7.75 -16.84
CA ASN A 421 -13.13 -7.32 -15.54
C ASN A 421 -14.23 -6.25 -15.71
N LEU A 422 -14.02 -5.25 -16.57
CA LEU A 422 -15.04 -4.24 -16.90
C LEU A 422 -16.21 -4.85 -17.66
N HIS A 423 -15.97 -5.79 -18.57
CA HIS A 423 -17.04 -6.48 -19.27
C HIS A 423 -17.94 -7.26 -18.29
N ALA A 424 -17.34 -8.01 -17.36
CA ALA A 424 -18.06 -8.72 -16.30
C ALA A 424 -18.86 -7.79 -15.38
N LEU A 425 -18.32 -6.60 -15.06
CA LEU A 425 -19.04 -5.55 -14.33
C LEU A 425 -20.34 -5.18 -15.06
N PHE A 426 -20.25 -4.80 -16.34
CA PHE A 426 -21.42 -4.34 -17.09
C PHE A 426 -22.42 -5.46 -17.34
N ASP A 427 -21.99 -6.68 -17.62
CA ASP A 427 -22.89 -7.84 -17.74
C ASP A 427 -23.67 -8.08 -16.44
N THR A 428 -22.97 -8.06 -15.31
CA THR A 428 -23.57 -8.28 -13.98
C THR A 428 -24.53 -7.15 -13.62
N LEU A 429 -24.09 -5.90 -13.82
CA LEU A 429 -24.91 -4.73 -13.55
C LEU A 429 -26.09 -4.63 -14.50
N ALA A 430 -26.00 -5.07 -15.75
CA ALA A 430 -27.14 -5.10 -16.69
C ALA A 430 -28.12 -6.25 -16.37
N GLY A 431 -27.65 -7.29 -15.66
CA GLY A 431 -28.45 -8.49 -15.35
C GLY A 431 -28.44 -9.50 -16.49
N ARG A 432 -27.39 -9.53 -17.31
CA ARG A 432 -27.23 -10.48 -18.41
C ARG A 432 -26.87 -11.85 -17.85
N SER A 433 -27.53 -12.90 -18.35
CA SER A 433 -27.30 -14.28 -17.92
C SER A 433 -26.15 -14.98 -18.65
N THR A 434 -25.81 -14.50 -19.85
CA THR A 434 -24.71 -15.03 -20.67
C THR A 434 -23.75 -13.90 -21.03
N SER A 435 -22.46 -14.13 -20.79
CA SER A 435 -21.46 -13.14 -21.15
C SER A 435 -21.24 -13.11 -22.66
N THR A 436 -21.14 -11.90 -23.19
CA THR A 436 -20.82 -11.63 -24.61
C THR A 436 -19.33 -11.36 -24.82
N TYR A 437 -18.50 -11.64 -23.81
CA TYR A 437 -17.07 -11.35 -23.87
C TYR A 437 -16.37 -12.26 -24.88
N THR A 438 -15.72 -11.67 -25.89
CA THR A 438 -15.01 -12.39 -26.96
C THR A 438 -13.49 -12.14 -26.98
N GLY A 439 -12.95 -11.38 -26.02
CA GLY A 439 -11.54 -11.01 -25.99
C GLY A 439 -10.62 -12.11 -25.43
N GLY A 440 -9.40 -12.23 -25.93
CA GLY A 440 -8.36 -13.09 -25.33
C GLY A 440 -8.73 -14.57 -25.25
N SER A 441 -9.14 -15.18 -26.36
CA SER A 441 -9.45 -16.63 -26.43
C SER A 441 -8.26 -17.50 -26.85
N ASP A 442 -7.23 -16.91 -27.44
CA ASP A 442 -5.99 -17.59 -27.83
C ASP A 442 -4.82 -17.07 -27.00
N HIS A 443 -4.46 -17.85 -25.98
CA HIS A 443 -3.40 -17.55 -25.04
C HIS A 443 -2.03 -18.10 -25.48
N GLU A 444 -1.89 -18.62 -26.71
CA GLU A 444 -0.63 -19.14 -27.25
C GLU A 444 0.03 -20.20 -26.33
N GLY A 445 -0.80 -20.99 -25.64
CA GLY A 445 -0.37 -22.01 -24.69
C GLY A 445 -0.05 -21.51 -23.28
N LEU A 446 -0.25 -20.22 -22.99
CA LEU A 446 -0.08 -19.64 -21.65
C LEU A 446 -1.33 -19.83 -20.80
N GLU A 447 -1.13 -20.09 -19.50
CA GLU A 447 -2.22 -20.11 -18.51
C GLU A 447 -2.29 -18.78 -17.76
N PRO A 448 -3.47 -18.13 -17.69
CA PRO A 448 -3.61 -16.87 -16.99
C PRO A 448 -3.44 -17.08 -15.48
N VAL A 449 -2.68 -16.19 -14.84
CA VAL A 449 -2.63 -16.12 -13.38
C VAL A 449 -3.91 -15.50 -12.81
N ASN A 450 -4.12 -15.65 -11.50
CA ASN A 450 -5.16 -14.89 -10.82
C ASN A 450 -4.96 -13.38 -11.09
N PRO A 451 -5.95 -12.68 -11.69
CA PRO A 451 -5.80 -11.28 -12.10
C PRO A 451 -5.57 -10.34 -10.92
N SER A 452 -5.92 -10.76 -9.71
CA SER A 452 -5.72 -9.99 -8.48
C SER A 452 -4.34 -10.13 -7.86
N ARG A 453 -3.51 -11.08 -8.33
CA ARG A 453 -2.11 -11.24 -7.86
C ARG A 453 -1.31 -9.96 -8.07
N PHE A 454 -1.61 -9.23 -9.13
CA PHE A 454 -0.88 -8.02 -9.47
C PHE A 454 -1.81 -6.83 -9.65
N GLN A 455 -1.33 -5.64 -9.31
CA GLN A 455 -1.98 -4.36 -9.60
C GLN A 455 -1.12 -3.57 -10.57
N ILE A 456 -1.71 -3.10 -11.67
CA ILE A 456 -1.06 -2.16 -12.57
C ILE A 456 -1.33 -0.73 -12.10
N LEU A 457 -0.27 -0.01 -11.76
CA LEU A 457 -0.30 1.41 -11.42
C LEU A 457 0.31 2.24 -12.54
N GLU A 458 -0.33 3.35 -12.86
CA GLU A 458 0.19 4.33 -13.82
C GLU A 458 1.32 5.15 -13.19
N VAL A 459 2.42 5.28 -13.92
CA VAL A 459 3.57 6.10 -13.53
C VAL A 459 3.36 7.51 -14.07
N ASP A 460 2.94 8.42 -13.19
CA ASP A 460 2.64 9.82 -13.56
C ASP A 460 3.93 10.64 -13.72
N GLU A 461 4.95 10.35 -12.91
CA GLU A 461 6.17 11.13 -12.79
C GLU A 461 7.40 10.23 -12.83
N ARG A 462 8.53 10.80 -13.27
CA ARG A 462 9.80 10.09 -13.29
C ARG A 462 10.29 9.94 -11.85
N GLY A 463 10.49 8.71 -11.42
CA GLY A 463 10.99 8.41 -10.07
C GLY A 463 11.57 7.00 -10.01
N ASP A 464 12.28 6.68 -8.94
CA ASP A 464 12.67 5.30 -8.68
C ASP A 464 11.51 4.48 -8.09
N ILE A 465 11.63 3.15 -8.15
CA ILE A 465 10.60 2.23 -7.64
C ILE A 465 10.27 2.49 -6.17
N ARG A 466 11.28 2.76 -5.33
CA ARG A 466 11.03 2.96 -3.90
C ARG A 466 10.17 4.20 -3.66
N SER A 467 10.57 5.32 -4.25
CA SER A 467 9.82 6.57 -4.17
C SER A 467 8.40 6.41 -4.72
N PHE A 468 8.23 5.64 -5.81
CA PHE A 468 6.91 5.38 -6.41
C PHE A 468 6.01 4.53 -5.49
N VAL A 469 6.56 3.46 -4.92
CA VAL A 469 5.84 2.56 -4.00
C VAL A 469 5.44 3.31 -2.73
N GLU A 470 6.35 4.08 -2.14
CA GLU A 470 6.07 4.91 -0.95
C GLU A 470 5.01 5.99 -1.23
N LYS A 471 5.05 6.65 -2.41
CA LYS A 471 4.05 7.67 -2.80
C LYS A 471 2.64 7.10 -3.04
N ASN A 472 2.53 5.82 -3.38
CA ASN A 472 1.25 5.13 -3.60
C ASN A 472 0.81 4.28 -2.41
N ASP A 473 1.43 4.50 -1.23
CA ASP A 473 1.14 3.77 0.01
C ASP A 473 1.22 2.24 -0.17
N LEU A 474 2.13 1.76 -1.02
CA LEU A 474 2.35 0.34 -1.23
C LEU A 474 3.42 -0.19 -0.25
N PRO A 475 3.25 -1.40 0.32
CA PRO A 475 4.30 -2.04 1.10
C PRO A 475 5.56 -2.29 0.25
N PHE A 476 6.67 -1.65 0.61
CA PHE A 476 7.92 -1.86 -0.10
C PHE A 476 8.53 -3.24 0.24
N LYS A 477 8.58 -4.13 -0.76
CA LYS A 477 9.26 -5.44 -0.67
C LYS A 477 10.05 -5.72 -1.94
N THR A 478 11.34 -6.01 -1.78
CA THR A 478 12.23 -6.35 -2.90
C THR A 478 11.68 -7.55 -3.67
N GLY A 479 11.65 -7.44 -5.01
CA GLY A 479 11.18 -8.50 -5.90
C GLY A 479 9.68 -8.46 -6.21
N ARG A 480 8.90 -7.59 -5.58
CA ARG A 480 7.45 -7.44 -5.85
C ARG A 480 7.09 -6.35 -6.87
N GLY A 481 8.08 -5.57 -7.31
CA GLY A 481 7.89 -4.51 -8.29
C GLY A 481 8.37 -4.92 -9.67
N PHE A 482 7.57 -4.63 -10.69
CA PHE A 482 7.87 -4.91 -12.08
C PHE A 482 7.72 -3.63 -12.91
N TYR A 483 8.75 -3.30 -13.68
CA TYR A 483 8.71 -2.14 -14.58
C TYR A 483 8.22 -2.56 -15.95
N GLU A 484 7.45 -1.71 -16.62
CA GLU A 484 7.08 -1.94 -18.01
C GLU A 484 8.30 -1.83 -18.93
N PHE A 485 8.50 -2.87 -19.73
CA PHE A 485 9.62 -3.01 -20.65
C PHE A 485 9.38 -2.20 -21.93
N THR A 486 9.87 -0.96 -21.91
CA THR A 486 9.64 0.02 -23.00
C THR A 486 10.89 0.38 -23.80
N LYS A 487 12.07 -0.14 -23.42
CA LYS A 487 13.35 0.15 -24.10
C LYS A 487 14.17 -1.12 -24.31
N PRO A 488 14.98 -1.23 -25.38
CA PRO A 488 15.78 -2.44 -25.61
C PRO A 488 16.78 -2.74 -24.49
N GLU A 489 16.69 -3.94 -23.90
CA GLU A 489 17.50 -4.39 -22.76
C GLU A 489 17.83 -5.88 -22.87
N LYS A 490 18.89 -6.32 -22.18
CA LYS A 490 19.14 -7.74 -21.94
C LYS A 490 18.40 -8.16 -20.66
N ILE A 491 17.51 -9.14 -20.77
CA ILE A 491 16.72 -9.65 -19.64
C ILE A 491 17.28 -11.02 -19.27
N SER A 492 17.61 -11.21 -17.99
CA SER A 492 18.03 -12.52 -17.47
C SER A 492 16.82 -13.43 -17.30
N ASP A 493 17.01 -14.70 -17.62
CA ASP A 493 16.15 -15.84 -17.32
C ASP A 493 15.79 -16.02 -15.83
N LYS A 494 16.59 -15.46 -14.91
CA LYS A 494 16.32 -15.49 -13.47
C LYS A 494 15.22 -14.53 -13.01
N LYS A 495 14.82 -13.57 -13.86
CA LYS A 495 13.77 -12.60 -13.53
C LYS A 495 12.41 -13.18 -13.90
N GLU A 496 11.41 -12.88 -13.09
CA GLU A 496 10.03 -13.12 -13.50
C GLU A 496 9.59 -12.09 -14.56
N VAL A 497 8.86 -12.55 -15.57
CA VAL A 497 8.29 -11.75 -16.64
C VAL A 497 6.79 -11.94 -16.60
N VAL A 498 6.06 -10.83 -16.56
CA VAL A 498 4.60 -10.83 -16.64
C VAL A 498 4.16 -10.22 -17.96
N LEU A 499 3.42 -10.99 -18.75
CA LEU A 499 2.78 -10.54 -19.97
C LEU A 499 1.35 -10.18 -19.65
N VAL A 500 0.91 -9.00 -20.08
CA VAL A 500 -0.49 -8.56 -19.95
C VAL A 500 -1.06 -8.41 -21.35
N ASP A 501 -2.10 -9.17 -21.66
CA ASP A 501 -2.81 -9.05 -22.94
C ASP A 501 -3.51 -7.69 -23.00
N LYS A 502 -3.24 -6.90 -24.05
CA LYS A 502 -3.80 -5.54 -24.16
C LYS A 502 -5.32 -5.52 -24.36
N ALA A 503 -5.92 -6.60 -24.86
CA ALA A 503 -7.36 -6.68 -25.09
C ALA A 503 -8.09 -7.21 -23.85
N SER A 504 -7.66 -8.35 -23.31
CA SER A 504 -8.35 -8.97 -22.17
C SER A 504 -7.96 -8.42 -20.81
N GLY A 505 -6.73 -7.91 -20.69
CA GLY A 505 -6.12 -7.58 -19.41
C GLY A 505 -5.64 -8.81 -18.62
N ASP A 506 -5.73 -10.01 -19.19
CA ASP A 506 -5.22 -11.22 -18.55
C ASP A 506 -3.71 -11.15 -18.41
N MET A 507 -3.21 -11.71 -17.32
CA MET A 507 -1.80 -11.70 -16.98
C MET A 507 -1.24 -13.12 -17.03
N PHE A 508 -0.04 -13.27 -17.57
CA PHE A 508 0.64 -14.54 -17.77
C PHE A 508 2.07 -14.43 -17.26
N THR A 509 2.58 -15.46 -16.62
CA THR A 509 3.95 -15.50 -16.07
C THR A 509 4.55 -16.90 -16.25
N GLY A 510 5.79 -17.08 -15.81
CA GLY A 510 6.47 -18.37 -15.80
C GLY A 510 7.50 -18.56 -16.93
N PRO A 511 8.10 -19.76 -17.02
CA PRO A 511 9.11 -20.07 -18.03
C PRO A 511 8.65 -19.81 -19.47
N GLU A 512 7.37 -20.04 -19.76
CA GLU A 512 6.74 -19.84 -21.06
C GLU A 512 6.71 -18.36 -21.42
N ALA A 513 6.37 -17.48 -20.47
CA ALA A 513 6.39 -16.03 -20.65
C ALA A 513 7.83 -15.52 -20.88
N CYS A 514 8.81 -16.05 -20.13
CA CYS A 514 10.23 -15.75 -20.34
C CYS A 514 10.72 -16.19 -21.72
N ALA A 515 10.34 -17.40 -22.15
CA ALA A 515 10.68 -17.94 -23.46
C ALA A 515 10.06 -17.11 -24.60
N MET A 516 8.79 -16.69 -24.45
CA MET A 516 8.08 -15.89 -25.44
C MET A 516 8.80 -14.56 -25.74
N ILE A 517 9.39 -13.92 -24.73
CA ILE A 517 10.15 -12.68 -24.93
C ILE A 517 11.64 -12.89 -25.25
N GLY A 518 12.12 -14.13 -25.20
CA GLY A 518 13.53 -14.47 -25.39
C GLY A 518 14.45 -14.07 -24.22
N ALA A 519 13.93 -14.06 -22.99
CA ALA A 519 14.73 -13.81 -21.79
C ALA A 519 15.80 -14.89 -21.61
N GLY A 520 16.98 -14.50 -21.10
CA GLY A 520 18.16 -15.38 -21.00
C GLY A 520 19.07 -15.38 -22.25
N GLY A 521 18.61 -14.80 -23.36
CA GLY A 521 19.41 -14.64 -24.58
C GLY A 521 20.59 -13.67 -24.43
N ALA A 522 21.62 -13.84 -25.28
CA ALA A 522 22.80 -12.98 -25.30
C ALA A 522 22.52 -11.57 -25.88
N SER A 523 21.44 -11.42 -26.64
CA SER A 523 21.06 -10.22 -27.39
C SER A 523 20.12 -9.31 -26.58
N LYS A 524 20.08 -8.02 -26.94
CA LYS A 524 19.04 -7.10 -26.43
C LYS A 524 17.70 -7.44 -27.08
N ILE A 525 16.66 -7.55 -26.28
CA ILE A 525 15.28 -7.74 -26.73
C ILE A 525 14.71 -6.37 -27.12
N LYS A 526 13.87 -6.28 -28.15
CA LYS A 526 13.19 -5.03 -28.55
C LYS A 526 11.71 -5.08 -28.13
N PRO A 527 11.18 -4.05 -27.44
CA PRO A 527 9.78 -4.01 -27.03
C PRO A 527 8.77 -4.04 -28.19
N THR A 528 9.12 -3.45 -29.34
CA THR A 528 8.28 -3.37 -30.55
C THR A 528 7.96 -4.73 -31.16
N SER A 529 8.56 -5.82 -30.67
CA SER A 529 8.24 -7.18 -31.09
C SER A 529 6.96 -7.73 -30.44
N PHE A 530 6.34 -7.00 -29.49
CA PHE A 530 5.26 -7.49 -28.65
C PHE A 530 4.01 -6.60 -28.73
N ASP A 531 3.44 -6.42 -29.93
CA ASP A 531 2.32 -5.49 -30.12
C ASP A 531 1.02 -5.91 -29.40
N LYS A 532 0.81 -7.22 -29.17
CA LYS A 532 -0.31 -7.76 -28.38
C LYS A 532 -0.15 -7.55 -26.88
N TRP A 533 1.08 -7.46 -26.38
CA TRP A 533 1.41 -7.59 -24.96
C TRP A 533 1.93 -6.29 -24.36
N ARG A 534 1.58 -6.02 -23.11
CA ARG A 534 2.42 -5.21 -22.23
C ARG A 534 3.35 -6.15 -21.48
N VAL A 535 4.63 -5.87 -21.51
CA VAL A 535 5.64 -6.75 -20.91
C VAL A 535 6.17 -6.08 -19.65
N PHE A 536 6.04 -6.74 -18.52
CA PHE A 536 6.54 -6.28 -17.23
C PHE A 536 7.67 -7.20 -16.77
N VAL A 537 8.76 -6.61 -16.32
CA VAL A 537 9.95 -7.36 -15.92
C VAL A 537 10.24 -7.08 -14.45
N GLN A 538 10.43 -8.15 -13.68
CA GLN A 538 10.72 -8.05 -12.26
C GLN A 538 11.98 -7.21 -12.00
N SER A 539 11.87 -6.30 -11.04
CA SER A 539 13.00 -5.55 -10.52
C SER A 539 13.35 -6.02 -9.11
N THR A 540 14.60 -6.43 -8.94
CA THR A 540 15.23 -6.59 -7.62
C THR A 540 15.91 -5.29 -7.16
N SER A 541 15.99 -4.27 -8.03
CA SER A 541 16.57 -2.98 -7.71
C SER A 541 15.49 -1.98 -7.36
N TYR A 542 15.62 -1.37 -6.18
CA TYR A 542 14.73 -0.31 -5.70
C TYR A 542 15.05 1.06 -6.32
N ASN A 543 16.28 1.25 -6.80
CA ASN A 543 16.72 2.48 -7.49
C ASN A 543 16.42 2.47 -9.00
N ARG A 544 15.72 1.43 -9.49
CA ARG A 544 15.32 1.36 -10.90
C ARG A 544 14.40 2.53 -11.21
N VAL A 545 14.74 3.32 -12.22
CA VAL A 545 13.94 4.47 -12.64
C VAL A 545 12.75 4.00 -13.46
N LEU A 546 11.56 4.43 -13.03
CA LEU A 546 10.29 4.34 -13.75
C LEU A 546 10.10 5.59 -14.60
N MET A 547 9.53 5.42 -15.79
CA MET A 547 9.32 6.49 -16.75
C MET A 547 7.84 6.94 -16.74
N PRO A 548 7.55 8.24 -16.83
CA PRO A 548 6.18 8.73 -17.00
C PRO A 548 5.47 8.08 -18.18
N GLY A 549 4.16 7.87 -18.05
CA GLY A 549 3.32 7.27 -19.09
C GLY A 549 3.55 5.77 -19.31
N THR A 550 4.25 5.11 -18.37
CA THR A 550 4.41 3.65 -18.33
C THR A 550 3.68 3.05 -17.14
N GLY A 551 3.50 1.74 -17.11
CA GLY A 551 2.98 1.00 -15.98
C GLY A 551 4.08 0.54 -15.02
N PHE A 552 3.71 0.49 -13.75
CA PHE A 552 4.40 -0.28 -12.73
C PHE A 552 3.44 -1.36 -12.23
N LEU A 553 3.83 -2.62 -12.39
CA LEU A 553 3.06 -3.76 -11.91
C LEU A 553 3.59 -4.15 -10.53
N TYR A 554 2.69 -4.16 -9.55
CA TYR A 554 3.00 -4.49 -8.16
C TYR A 554 2.33 -5.81 -7.78
N GLU A 555 3.09 -6.74 -7.23
CA GLU A 555 2.57 -7.99 -6.69
C GLU A 555 1.97 -7.77 -5.30
N VAL A 556 0.68 -8.07 -5.17
CA VAL A 556 -0.07 -7.93 -3.92
C VAL A 556 0.31 -9.07 -2.98
N ASP A 557 0.43 -8.79 -1.69
CA ASP A 557 0.59 -9.85 -0.70
C ASP A 557 -0.74 -10.60 -0.54
N THR A 558 -0.77 -11.85 -0.96
CA THR A 558 -1.94 -12.73 -0.78
C THR A 558 -1.85 -13.54 0.51
N ASP A 559 -0.68 -13.56 1.16
CA ASP A 559 -0.48 -14.23 2.44
C ASP A 559 -1.02 -13.32 3.55
N ARG A 560 -2.32 -13.47 3.85
CA ARG A 560 -2.99 -12.84 4.99
C ARG A 560 -2.94 -13.72 6.22
#